data_AF-F5XJK2-F1
#
_entry.id   AF-F5XJK2-F1
#
_cell.length_a   1.000
_cell.length_b   1.000
_cell.length_c   1.000
_cell.angle_alpha   90.00
_cell.angle_beta   90.00
_cell.angle_gamma   90.00
#
_symmetry.space_group_name_H-M   'P 1'
#
loop_
_entity.id
_entity.type
_entity.pdbx_description
1 polymer ?
#
loop_
_entity_poly.entity_id
_entity_poly.type
_entity_poly.pdbx_seq_one_letter_code
_entity_poly.pdbx_strand_id
1 'polypeptide(L)'
;MTNLFADSTSVAEADPSDIAMLFEVYCDVVASGGATPSDDDELHDLFNEGWIRRRRVYAARRHGATLGGYFLRSNFPAMAGHIAQCGYLVSRSVRGQGIGTGLVLHSLAEARRLGYSAMMFNLVNEDNPSRRIYERAGFQVVGRIPLAHDQLDGLIYWRSLDAGGSSAQEPGQ
;
A
#
# COMPACT_ATOMS: atom_id res chain seq x y z
N MET A 1 18.45 24.03 -27.62
CA MET A 1 17.50 22.90 -27.61
C MET A 1 17.35 22.47 -26.16
N THR A 2 16.18 22.74 -25.59
CA THR A 2 15.86 22.62 -24.17
C THR A 2 16.12 21.20 -23.66
N ASN A 3 16.94 21.08 -22.62
CA ASN A 3 17.11 19.85 -21.88
C ASN A 3 15.78 19.57 -21.18
N LEU A 4 14.98 18.63 -21.71
CA LEU A 4 13.79 18.11 -21.03
C LEU A 4 14.29 17.34 -19.80
N PHE A 5 14.36 18.02 -18.66
CA PHE A 5 14.58 17.37 -17.38
C PHE A 5 13.54 16.26 -17.22
N ALA A 6 14.02 15.03 -17.02
CA ALA A 6 13.18 13.87 -16.85
C ALA A 6 12.20 14.11 -15.67
N ASP A 7 10.91 14.14 -15.99
CA ASP A 7 9.81 14.31 -15.05
C ASP A 7 9.50 12.99 -14.32
N SER A 8 10.53 12.39 -13.72
CA SER A 8 10.42 11.06 -13.13
C SER A 8 10.00 11.14 -11.67
N THR A 9 8.87 10.50 -11.33
CA THR A 9 8.53 10.20 -9.95
C THR A 9 9.61 9.29 -9.35
N SER A 10 10.11 9.63 -8.16
CA SER A 10 11.00 8.79 -7.36
C SER A 10 10.26 8.22 -6.17
N VAL A 11 10.68 7.05 -5.69
CA VAL A 11 10.18 6.44 -4.45
C VAL A 11 11.37 6.16 -3.53
N ALA A 12 11.30 6.62 -2.29
CA ALA A 12 12.34 6.43 -1.29
C ALA A 12 11.74 6.46 0.13
N GLU A 13 12.54 6.18 1.17
CA GLU A 13 12.09 6.27 2.56
C GLU A 13 11.53 7.68 2.85
N ALA A 14 10.42 7.71 3.59
CA ALA A 14 9.68 8.92 3.91
C ALA A 14 10.41 9.74 4.98
N ASP A 15 10.45 11.06 4.79
CA ASP A 15 10.90 12.01 5.80
C ASP A 15 9.69 12.59 6.55
N PRO A 16 9.89 13.37 7.64
CA PRO A 16 8.77 13.91 8.42
C PRO A 16 7.76 14.74 7.61
N SER A 17 8.20 15.42 6.55
CA SER A 17 7.29 16.18 5.68
C SER A 17 6.42 15.28 4.82
N ASP A 18 6.93 14.13 4.36
CA ASP A 18 6.10 13.14 3.70
C ASP A 18 5.11 12.50 4.66
N ILE A 19 5.51 12.23 5.90
CA ILE A 19 4.61 11.65 6.90
C ILE A 19 3.42 12.59 7.16
N ALA A 20 3.67 13.89 7.30
CA ALA A 20 2.62 14.89 7.41
C ALA A 20 1.70 14.89 6.18
N MET A 21 2.27 14.86 4.96
CA MET A 21 1.47 14.80 3.73
C MET A 21 0.67 13.49 3.60
N LEU A 22 1.22 12.36 4.05
CA LEU A 22 0.53 11.07 4.04
C LEU A 22 -0.61 11.04 5.05
N PHE A 23 -0.46 11.73 6.19
CA PHE A 23 -1.56 11.91 7.14
C PHE A 23 -2.72 12.67 6.50
N GLU A 24 -2.46 13.76 5.78
CA GLU A 24 -3.52 14.48 5.02
C GLU A 24 -4.23 13.57 4.00
N VAL A 25 -3.47 12.72 3.28
CA VAL A 25 -4.08 11.75 2.35
C VAL A 25 -4.84 10.64 3.06
N TYR A 26 -4.38 10.20 4.24
CA TYR A 26 -5.08 9.21 5.07
C TYR A 26 -6.42 9.75 5.56
N CYS A 27 -6.39 10.97 6.07
CA CYS A 27 -7.53 11.76 6.45
C CYS A 27 -8.57 11.88 5.32
N ASP A 28 -8.14 12.20 4.10
CA ASP A 28 -9.02 12.20 2.92
C ASP A 28 -9.68 10.84 2.62
N VAL A 29 -9.03 9.73 3.00
CA VAL A 29 -9.54 8.36 2.76
C VAL A 29 -10.50 7.93 3.87
N VAL A 30 -10.23 8.28 5.12
CA VAL A 30 -11.04 7.91 6.29
C VAL A 30 -12.21 8.87 6.50
N ALA A 31 -12.06 10.16 6.15
CA ALA A 31 -13.09 11.18 6.22
C ALA A 31 -14.15 11.02 5.12
N SER A 32 -14.88 9.91 5.15
CA SER A 32 -16.19 9.76 4.51
C SER A 32 -17.30 10.44 5.32
N GLY A 33 -16.98 11.09 6.45
CA GLY A 33 -17.92 11.64 7.44
C GLY A 33 -17.93 13.18 7.62
N GLY A 34 -17.22 13.96 6.80
CA GLY A 34 -17.37 15.42 6.77
C GLY A 34 -16.65 16.24 7.85
N ALA A 35 -15.80 15.64 8.69
CA ALA A 35 -14.92 16.38 9.60
C ALA A 35 -13.65 16.86 8.87
N THR A 36 -13.15 18.05 9.22
CA THR A 36 -11.81 18.53 8.84
C THR A 36 -10.75 17.75 9.63
N PRO A 37 -9.98 16.86 9.00
CA PRO A 37 -9.26 15.82 9.75
C PRO A 37 -7.96 16.23 10.45
N SER A 38 -7.44 17.44 10.18
CA SER A 38 -6.10 17.86 10.59
C SER A 38 -5.96 18.13 12.10
N ASP A 39 -7.07 18.35 12.81
CA ASP A 39 -7.10 18.67 14.25
C ASP A 39 -7.69 17.52 15.10
N ASP A 40 -7.82 16.32 14.54
CA ASP A 40 -8.39 15.16 15.21
C ASP A 40 -7.27 14.27 15.79
N ASP A 41 -7.05 14.41 17.11
CA ASP A 41 -6.05 13.64 17.85
C ASP A 41 -6.28 12.12 17.72
N GLU A 42 -7.54 11.67 17.66
CA GLU A 42 -7.87 10.24 17.53
C GLU A 42 -7.47 9.71 16.15
N LEU A 43 -7.72 10.48 15.08
CA LEU A 43 -7.25 10.13 13.73
C LEU A 43 -5.73 10.12 13.63
N HIS A 44 -5.06 11.06 14.30
CA HIS A 44 -3.61 11.12 14.32
C HIS A 44 -3.00 9.91 15.04
N ASP A 45 -3.58 9.51 16.18
CA ASP A 45 -3.19 8.30 16.91
C ASP A 45 -3.46 7.02 16.09
N LEU A 46 -4.61 6.94 15.43
CA LEU A 46 -4.94 5.81 14.57
C LEU A 46 -3.96 5.71 13.38
N PHE A 47 -3.61 6.83 12.76
CA PHE A 47 -2.61 6.88 11.70
C PHE A 47 -1.23 6.47 12.23
N ASN A 48 -0.79 7.00 13.36
CA ASN A 48 0.48 6.64 13.97
C ASN A 48 0.57 5.13 14.27
N GLU A 49 -0.48 4.57 14.87
CA GLU A 49 -0.56 3.16 15.21
C GLU A 49 -0.60 2.26 13.98
N GLY A 50 -1.42 2.62 12.99
CA GLY A 50 -1.66 1.85 11.78
C GLY A 50 -0.51 1.92 10.77
N TRP A 51 -0.01 3.13 10.51
CA TRP A 51 0.89 3.47 9.40
C TRP A 51 2.35 3.68 9.80
N ILE A 52 2.62 4.20 11.00
CA ILE A 52 3.97 4.68 11.35
C ILE A 52 4.70 3.72 12.28
N ARG A 53 4.11 3.40 13.43
CA ARG A 53 4.80 2.70 14.53
C ARG A 53 5.26 1.31 14.11
N ARG A 54 6.57 0.98 14.18
CA ARG A 54 7.11 -0.34 13.77
C ARG A 54 6.90 -0.69 12.28
N ARG A 55 6.77 0.32 11.41
CA ARG A 55 6.71 0.16 9.96
C ARG A 55 7.89 0.91 9.33
N ARG A 56 8.33 0.47 8.15
CA ARG A 56 9.12 1.31 7.24
C ARG A 56 8.15 2.04 6.32
N VAL A 57 8.31 3.34 6.12
CA VAL A 57 7.39 4.15 5.29
C VAL A 57 8.17 4.72 4.12
N TYR A 58 7.59 4.64 2.92
CA TYR A 58 8.19 5.12 1.69
C TYR A 58 7.22 6.09 1.01
N ALA A 59 7.77 7.14 0.41
CA ALA A 59 7.05 8.21 -0.25
C ALA A 59 7.41 8.28 -1.73
N ALA A 60 6.39 8.39 -2.59
CA ALA A 60 6.54 8.78 -3.98
C ALA A 60 6.57 10.30 -4.08
N ARG A 61 7.64 10.84 -4.69
CA ARG A 61 7.85 12.28 -4.84
C ARG A 61 7.99 12.66 -6.31
N ARG A 62 7.47 13.82 -6.69
CA ARG A 62 7.71 14.47 -8.00
C ARG A 62 7.86 15.97 -7.77
N HIS A 63 8.94 16.55 -8.28
CA HIS A 63 9.30 17.96 -8.06
C HIS A 63 9.29 18.39 -6.58
N GLY A 64 9.72 17.50 -5.67
CA GLY A 64 9.73 17.77 -4.23
C GLY A 64 8.38 17.63 -3.54
N ALA A 65 7.28 17.36 -4.26
CA ALA A 65 5.96 17.13 -3.67
C ALA A 65 5.69 15.64 -3.45
N THR A 66 5.20 15.29 -2.26
CA THR A 66 4.73 13.94 -1.90
C THR A 66 3.38 13.67 -2.58
N LEU A 67 3.35 12.60 -3.38
CA LEU A 67 2.17 12.21 -4.17
C LEU A 67 1.38 11.07 -3.53
N GLY A 68 2.01 10.35 -2.63
CA GLY A 68 1.51 9.12 -2.01
C GLY A 68 2.65 8.33 -1.41
N GLY A 69 2.33 7.17 -0.85
CA GLY A 69 3.30 6.35 -0.14
C GLY A 69 2.74 5.00 0.25
N TYR A 70 3.62 4.17 0.81
CA TYR A 70 3.25 2.90 1.39
C TYR A 70 4.03 2.64 2.66
N PHE A 71 3.45 1.87 3.57
CA PHE A 71 4.19 1.25 4.65
C PHE A 71 4.58 -0.18 4.30
N LEU A 72 5.65 -0.70 4.90
CA LEU A 72 6.08 -2.09 4.80
C LEU A 72 6.44 -2.62 6.19
N ARG A 73 5.94 -3.81 6.49
CA ARG A 73 6.21 -4.55 7.73
C ARG A 73 6.01 -6.06 7.54
N SER A 74 6.40 -6.84 8.53
CA SER A 74 5.96 -8.23 8.65
C SER A 74 4.46 -8.28 8.98
N ASN A 75 3.70 -9.06 8.22
CA ASN A 75 2.26 -9.23 8.41
C ASN A 75 1.97 -9.96 9.74
N PHE A 76 2.78 -10.96 10.05
CA PHE A 76 2.67 -11.79 11.24
C PHE A 76 3.98 -11.77 12.05
N PRO A 77 3.94 -12.08 13.36
CA PRO A 77 5.15 -12.26 14.16
C PRO A 77 5.84 -13.61 13.89
N ALA A 78 7.09 -13.71 14.32
CA ALA A 78 7.86 -14.95 14.43
C ALA A 78 7.86 -15.82 13.15
N MET A 79 7.30 -17.03 13.21
CA MET A 79 7.42 -18.05 12.15
C MET A 79 6.83 -17.61 10.80
N ALA A 80 5.82 -16.74 10.81
CA ALA A 80 5.22 -16.15 9.60
C ALA A 80 5.75 -14.73 9.30
N GLY A 81 6.84 -14.32 9.94
CA GLY A 81 7.45 -12.99 9.77
C GLY A 81 8.06 -12.73 8.39
N HIS A 82 8.24 -13.79 7.59
CA HIS A 82 8.69 -13.74 6.21
C HIS A 82 7.61 -13.27 5.22
N ILE A 83 6.35 -13.14 5.67
CA ILE A 83 5.24 -12.60 4.88
C ILE A 83 5.15 -11.09 5.13
N ALA A 84 5.40 -10.29 4.11
CA ALA A 84 5.25 -8.85 4.13
C ALA A 84 3.77 -8.42 4.09
N GLN A 85 3.49 -7.24 4.63
CA GLN A 85 2.25 -6.50 4.46
C GLN A 85 2.57 -5.06 4.04
N CYS A 86 1.72 -4.52 3.18
CA CYS A 86 1.69 -3.09 2.86
C CYS A 86 0.27 -2.52 2.91
N GLY A 87 0.20 -1.22 3.16
CA GLY A 87 -0.95 -0.37 2.84
C GLY A 87 -0.47 0.80 1.98
N TYR A 88 -1.35 1.34 1.14
CA TYR A 88 -1.03 2.37 0.15
C TYR A 88 -1.93 3.59 0.32
N LEU A 89 -1.35 4.78 0.22
CA LEU A 89 -2.06 6.06 0.15
C LEU A 89 -1.60 6.77 -1.10
N VAL A 90 -2.55 7.28 -1.88
CA VAL A 90 -2.26 8.06 -3.09
C VAL A 90 -3.21 9.25 -3.12
N SER A 91 -2.64 10.45 -3.22
CA SER A 91 -3.40 11.69 -3.29
C SER A 91 -4.41 11.62 -4.45
N ARG A 92 -5.63 12.12 -4.20
CA ARG A 92 -6.73 12.09 -5.18
C ARG A 92 -6.37 12.83 -6.47
N SER A 93 -5.58 13.90 -6.36
CA SER A 93 -5.19 14.78 -7.48
C SER A 93 -4.30 14.09 -8.53
N VAL A 94 -3.67 12.97 -8.20
CA VAL A 94 -2.73 12.25 -9.08
C VAL A 94 -3.16 10.81 -9.39
N ARG A 95 -4.40 10.45 -9.05
CA ARG A 95 -4.95 9.14 -9.44
C ARG A 95 -5.03 9.03 -10.96
N GLY A 96 -4.88 7.79 -11.47
CA GLY A 96 -4.83 7.53 -12.91
C GLY A 96 -3.49 7.85 -13.59
N GLN A 97 -2.52 8.45 -12.89
CA GLN A 97 -1.21 8.80 -13.45
C GLN A 97 -0.12 7.72 -13.22
N GLY A 98 -0.52 6.50 -12.87
CA GLY A 98 0.43 5.38 -12.64
C GLY A 98 1.15 5.37 -11.29
N ILE A 99 0.96 6.37 -10.42
CA ILE A 99 1.63 6.45 -9.10
C ILE A 99 1.39 5.20 -8.24
N GLY A 100 0.14 4.74 -8.13
CA GLY A 100 -0.19 3.53 -7.36
C GLY A 100 0.48 2.26 -7.91
N THR A 101 0.63 2.16 -9.24
CA THR A 101 1.37 1.06 -9.86
C THR A 101 2.85 1.13 -9.52
N GLY A 102 3.45 2.33 -9.60
CA GLY A 102 4.84 2.55 -9.20
C GLY A 102 5.10 2.17 -7.74
N LEU A 103 4.21 2.58 -6.82
CA LEU A 103 4.30 2.23 -5.40
C LEU A 103 4.22 0.72 -5.15
N VAL A 104 3.28 0.01 -5.79
CA VAL A 104 3.15 -1.45 -5.68
C VAL A 104 4.39 -2.16 -6.22
N LEU A 105 4.89 -1.76 -7.38
CA LEU A 105 6.10 -2.39 -7.95
C LEU A 105 7.34 -2.13 -7.09
N HIS A 106 7.47 -0.91 -6.55
CA HIS A 106 8.56 -0.57 -5.64
C HIS A 106 8.47 -1.37 -4.33
N SER A 107 7.29 -1.48 -3.70
CA SER A 107 7.13 -2.21 -2.44
C SER A 107 7.46 -3.70 -2.59
N LEU A 108 7.12 -4.31 -3.74
CA LEU A 108 7.48 -5.69 -4.07
C LEU A 108 8.99 -5.89 -4.23
N ALA A 109 9.68 -4.94 -4.87
CA ALA A 109 11.14 -4.97 -5.01
C ALA A 109 11.82 -4.77 -3.65
N GLU A 110 11.32 -3.82 -2.86
CA GLU A 110 11.85 -3.51 -1.53
C GLU A 110 11.61 -4.64 -0.52
N ALA A 111 10.44 -5.27 -0.56
CA ALA A 111 10.15 -6.45 0.26
C ALA A 111 11.14 -7.59 -0.03
N ARG A 112 11.42 -7.87 -1.32
CA ARG A 112 12.48 -8.83 -1.69
C ARG A 112 13.84 -8.42 -1.17
N ARG A 113 14.22 -7.16 -1.34
CA ARG A 113 15.52 -6.62 -0.86
C ARG A 113 15.70 -6.78 0.64
N LEU A 114 14.61 -6.68 1.41
CA LEU A 114 14.58 -6.85 2.86
C LEU A 114 14.45 -8.32 3.31
N GLY A 115 14.40 -9.27 2.38
CA GLY A 115 14.39 -10.71 2.69
C GLY A 115 13.01 -11.33 2.91
N TYR A 116 11.92 -10.64 2.56
CA TYR A 116 10.59 -11.24 2.55
C TYR A 116 10.43 -12.20 1.35
N SER A 117 9.81 -13.36 1.58
CA SER A 117 9.54 -14.37 0.52
C SER A 117 8.09 -14.36 0.02
N ALA A 118 7.19 -13.63 0.70
CA ALA A 118 5.81 -13.45 0.24
C ALA A 118 5.26 -12.08 0.67
N MET A 119 4.15 -11.66 0.05
CA MET A 119 3.38 -10.49 0.47
C MET A 119 1.88 -10.82 0.51
N MET A 120 1.20 -10.31 1.53
CA MET A 120 -0.24 -10.49 1.74
C MET A 120 -0.93 -9.16 2.03
N PHE A 121 -2.14 -8.97 1.48
CA PHE A 121 -3.06 -7.91 1.86
C PHE A 121 -4.27 -8.54 2.53
N ASN A 122 -4.48 -8.24 3.81
CA ASN A 122 -5.45 -8.95 4.65
C ASN A 122 -6.90 -8.55 4.37
N LEU A 123 -7.13 -7.33 3.88
CA LEU A 123 -8.48 -6.83 3.65
C LEU A 123 -8.46 -5.77 2.55
N VAL A 124 -9.00 -6.14 1.39
CA VAL A 124 -9.23 -5.23 0.27
C VAL A 124 -10.69 -5.36 -0.13
N ASN A 125 -11.49 -4.31 0.02
CA ASN A 125 -12.89 -4.34 -0.42
C ASN A 125 -12.99 -4.76 -1.88
N GLU A 126 -14.00 -5.57 -2.20
CA GLU A 126 -14.15 -6.11 -3.55
C GLU A 126 -14.41 -5.03 -4.61
N ASP A 127 -14.93 -3.86 -4.26
CA ASP A 127 -15.11 -2.74 -5.20
C ASP A 127 -13.84 -1.88 -5.38
N ASN A 128 -12.78 -2.15 -4.62
CA ASN A 128 -11.60 -1.29 -4.59
C ASN A 128 -10.91 -1.25 -5.98
N PRO A 129 -10.74 -0.07 -6.60
CA PRO A 129 -10.20 0.05 -7.95
C PRO A 129 -8.74 -0.40 -8.07
N SER A 130 -7.99 -0.40 -6.96
CA SER A 130 -6.57 -0.82 -6.92
C SER A 130 -6.41 -2.33 -7.09
N ARG A 131 -7.48 -3.13 -6.97
CA ARG A 131 -7.45 -4.58 -7.22
C ARG A 131 -6.82 -4.92 -8.57
N ARG A 132 -7.14 -4.16 -9.63
CA ARG A 132 -6.55 -4.35 -10.97
C ARG A 132 -5.03 -4.18 -10.99
N ILE A 133 -4.49 -3.33 -10.11
CA ILE A 133 -3.03 -3.15 -9.97
C ILE A 133 -2.44 -4.39 -9.30
N TYR A 134 -3.07 -4.88 -8.22
CA TYR A 134 -2.60 -6.05 -7.49
C TYR A 134 -2.63 -7.31 -8.35
N GLU A 135 -3.74 -7.56 -9.05
CA GLU A 135 -3.90 -8.71 -9.95
C GLU A 135 -2.88 -8.67 -11.10
N ARG A 136 -2.65 -7.51 -11.72
CA ARG A 136 -1.59 -7.33 -12.74
C ARG A 136 -0.18 -7.48 -12.18
N ALA A 137 0.01 -7.11 -10.91
CA ALA A 137 1.24 -7.36 -10.18
C ALA A 137 1.35 -8.82 -9.71
N GLY A 138 0.47 -9.74 -10.13
CA GLY A 138 0.58 -11.17 -9.83
C GLY A 138 0.15 -11.56 -8.43
N PHE A 139 -0.63 -10.72 -7.74
CA PHE A 139 -1.36 -11.16 -6.55
C PHE A 139 -2.58 -11.98 -6.94
N GLN A 140 -2.92 -12.94 -6.09
CA GLN A 140 -4.09 -13.81 -6.24
C GLN A 140 -4.97 -13.69 -5.00
N VAL A 141 -6.28 -13.79 -5.19
CA VAL A 141 -7.22 -13.87 -4.06
C VAL A 141 -7.12 -15.28 -3.47
N VAL A 142 -6.80 -15.38 -2.18
CA VAL A 142 -6.68 -16.65 -1.44
C VAL A 142 -7.73 -16.80 -0.34
N GLY A 143 -8.55 -15.77 -0.13
CA GLY A 143 -9.61 -15.79 0.86
C GLY A 143 -10.59 -14.62 0.69
N ARG A 144 -11.74 -14.77 1.32
CA ARG A 144 -12.84 -13.81 1.30
C ARG A 144 -13.49 -13.75 2.68
N ILE A 145 -13.72 -12.53 3.16
CA ILE A 145 -14.43 -12.24 4.40
C ILE A 145 -15.76 -11.61 4.01
N PRO A 146 -16.90 -12.29 4.24
CA PRO A 146 -18.20 -11.76 3.82
C PRO A 146 -18.59 -10.52 4.62
N LEU A 147 -19.20 -9.53 3.96
CA LEU A 147 -19.75 -8.31 4.59
C LEU A 147 -18.75 -7.56 5.49
N ALA A 148 -17.49 -7.49 5.07
CA ALA A 148 -16.40 -6.93 5.88
C ALA A 148 -16.51 -5.41 6.09
N HIS A 149 -17.08 -4.68 5.13
CA HIS A 149 -17.26 -3.23 5.21
C HIS A 149 -18.41 -2.77 4.30
N ASP A 150 -19.39 -2.01 4.80
CA ASP A 150 -20.53 -1.49 4.02
C ASP A 150 -21.24 -2.53 3.15
N GLN A 151 -21.49 -3.72 3.70
CA GLN A 151 -22.10 -4.87 2.98
C GLN A 151 -21.27 -5.40 1.80
N LEU A 152 -20.03 -4.95 1.64
CA LEU A 152 -19.09 -5.45 0.64
C LEU A 152 -18.20 -6.54 1.24
N ASP A 153 -17.84 -7.51 0.42
CA ASP A 153 -16.86 -8.52 0.81
C ASP A 153 -15.44 -7.93 0.88
N GLY A 154 -14.67 -8.41 1.84
CA GLY A 154 -13.24 -8.16 1.95
C GLY A 154 -12.43 -9.31 1.33
N LEU A 155 -11.52 -8.99 0.42
CA LEU A 155 -10.66 -9.96 -0.25
C LEU A 155 -9.29 -10.04 0.44
N ILE A 156 -8.77 -11.26 0.57
CA ILE A 156 -7.40 -11.54 1.02
C ILE A 156 -6.54 -11.82 -0.21
N TYR A 157 -5.55 -10.99 -0.46
CA TYR A 157 -4.59 -11.19 -1.56
C TYR A 157 -3.28 -11.78 -1.05
N TRP A 158 -2.68 -12.64 -1.85
CA TRP A 158 -1.35 -13.20 -1.60
C TRP A 158 -0.50 -13.25 -2.88
N ARG A 159 0.81 -13.12 -2.71
CA ARG A 159 1.80 -13.30 -3.77
C ARG A 159 3.12 -13.86 -3.21
N SER A 160 3.69 -14.86 -3.87
CA SER A 160 5.09 -15.26 -3.66
C SER A 160 6.06 -14.23 -4.26
N LEU A 161 7.13 -13.94 -3.52
CA LEU A 161 8.21 -13.06 -3.96
C LEU A 161 9.44 -13.83 -4.45
N ASP A 162 9.50 -15.14 -4.28
CA ASP A 162 10.60 -15.98 -4.74
C ASP A 162 10.67 -16.02 -6.27
N ALA A 163 11.88 -16.20 -6.81
CA ALA A 163 12.18 -16.09 -8.24
C ALA A 163 11.47 -17.13 -9.14
N GLY A 164 10.66 -18.05 -8.59
CA GLY A 164 9.92 -19.08 -9.32
C GLY A 164 8.43 -19.20 -8.95
N GLY A 165 7.87 -18.29 -8.16
CA GLY A 165 6.52 -18.42 -7.60
C GLY A 165 5.38 -18.05 -8.55
N SER A 166 5.12 -18.85 -9.58
CA SER A 166 3.77 -18.99 -10.14
C SER A 166 3.38 -20.46 -10.08
N SER A 167 2.84 -20.85 -8.93
CA SER A 167 1.92 -21.98 -8.79
C SER A 167 1.23 -21.85 -7.45
N ALA A 168 0.11 -21.12 -7.42
CA ALA A 168 -0.93 -21.51 -6.47
C ALA A 168 -1.31 -22.95 -6.85
N GLN A 169 -1.02 -23.90 -5.96
CA GLN A 169 -1.62 -25.23 -6.05
C GLN A 169 -3.13 -25.05 -6.14
N GLU A 170 -3.74 -25.66 -7.17
CA GLU A 170 -5.18 -25.78 -7.24
C GLU A 170 -5.69 -26.39 -5.92
N PRO A 171 -6.78 -25.86 -5.33
CA PRO A 171 -7.40 -26.53 -4.20
C PRO A 171 -7.79 -27.93 -4.64
N GLY A 172 -7.24 -28.92 -3.95
CA GLY A 172 -7.52 -30.33 -4.19
C GLY A 172 -9.03 -30.61 -4.16
N GLN A 173 -9.42 -31.50 -5.09
CA GLN A 173 -10.78 -32.05 -5.26
C GLN A 173 -11.38 -32.59 -3.96
#